data_AF-A0A9E3V551-F1
#
_entry.id   AF-A0A9E3V551-F1
#
_cell.length_a   1.000
_cell.length_b   1.000
_cell.length_c   1.000
_cell.angle_alpha   90.00
_cell.angle_beta   90.00
_cell.angle_gamma   90.00
#
_symmetry.space_group_name_H-M   'P 1'
#
loop_
_entity.id
_entity.type
_entity.pdbx_description
1 polymer ?
#
loop_
_entity_poly.entity_id
_entity_poly.type
_entity_poly.pdbx_seq_one_letter_code
_entity_poly.pdbx_strand_id
1 'polypeptide(L)'
;MLAALALAALTALGPTHELHGKRFTVVTTERAERAAEKLLPELEKARDDVEKTLGRDWDGVTEVRVGADRDEARELSPGGEAMPTWAEALAWPELNVVLVPSPTLAKTDAYLTLRHELVHVALGRLAHGWPRWFQEGLAQQLTQENRFSFQRFETLSRAVTQDRVFPLEDLATRFPERADDVAIAYAQSASFVGFLFERHGPQGFARLTDELRTGVPFEQAFARALHTSITAEERVWRLELPGRFPAWVAVVMSDALWGAIALIVVLAWWRRRRAILAWRTEQERAEQLEDLALAAALPPGTPPYWALPTEPQPPPPPTTLLH
;
A
#
# COMPACT_ATOMS: atom_id res chain seq x y z
N MET A 1 -7.84 -20.34 37.06
CA MET A 1 -6.64 -20.95 36.44
C MET A 1 -5.97 -20.04 35.41
N LEU A 2 -6.71 -19.31 34.56
CA LEU A 2 -6.13 -18.35 33.60
C LEU A 2 -5.37 -17.19 34.24
N ALA A 3 -5.84 -16.67 35.38
CA ALA A 3 -5.16 -15.60 36.11
C ALA A 3 -3.80 -16.01 36.71
N ALA A 4 -3.59 -17.31 36.99
CA ALA A 4 -2.33 -17.80 37.55
C ALA A 4 -1.27 -18.10 36.47
N LEU A 5 -1.70 -18.36 35.23
CA LEU A 5 -0.81 -18.53 34.07
C LEU A 5 -0.31 -17.20 33.52
N ALA A 6 -1.08 -16.12 33.67
CA ALA A 6 -0.64 -14.77 33.31
C ALA A 6 0.48 -14.25 34.21
N LEU A 7 0.53 -14.67 35.49
CA LEU A 7 1.51 -14.16 36.46
C LEU A 7 2.88 -14.87 36.37
N ALA A 8 2.95 -16.09 35.83
CA ALA A 8 4.17 -16.88 35.77
C ALA A 8 5.07 -16.60 34.55
N ALA A 9 4.54 -15.93 33.51
CA ALA A 9 5.32 -15.54 32.33
C ALA A 9 6.08 -14.20 32.51
N LEU A 10 5.72 -13.39 33.53
CA LEU A 10 6.33 -12.08 33.78
C LEU A 10 7.72 -12.13 34.44
N THR A 11 8.23 -13.30 34.84
CA THR A 11 9.48 -13.40 35.63
C THR A 11 10.78 -13.44 34.83
N ALA A 12 10.75 -13.52 33.50
CA ALA A 12 11.95 -13.56 32.64
C ALA A 12 12.24 -12.24 31.90
N LEU A 13 11.19 -11.47 31.62
CA LEU A 13 11.29 -10.07 31.20
C LEU A 13 11.72 -9.26 32.42
N GLY A 14 12.48 -8.17 32.24
CA GLY A 14 12.66 -7.18 33.31
C GLY A 14 11.32 -6.63 33.83
N PRO A 15 11.32 -5.63 34.72
CA PRO A 15 10.07 -5.04 35.18
C PRO A 15 9.22 -4.58 33.98
N THR A 16 7.97 -5.03 33.93
CA THR A 16 6.97 -4.50 33.00
C THR A 16 6.35 -3.24 33.62
N HIS A 17 6.08 -2.26 32.77
CA HIS A 17 5.44 -1.01 33.15
C HIS A 17 4.02 -0.96 32.58
N GLU A 18 3.10 -0.37 33.34
CA GLU A 18 1.72 -0.16 32.92
C GLU A 18 1.44 1.33 32.75
N LEU A 19 0.95 1.71 31.57
CA LEU A 19 0.46 3.05 31.28
C LEU A 19 -1.06 2.99 31.14
N HIS A 20 -1.77 3.75 31.97
CA HIS A 20 -3.23 3.72 31.99
C HIS A 20 -3.83 4.91 31.22
N GLY A 21 -4.67 4.59 30.24
CA GLY A 21 -5.56 5.53 29.57
C GLY A 21 -6.99 5.45 30.11
N LYS A 22 -7.92 6.07 29.38
CA LYS A 22 -9.36 6.03 29.73
C LYS A 22 -9.96 4.67 29.38
N ARG A 23 -9.61 4.15 28.20
CA ARG A 23 -10.16 2.92 27.61
C ARG A 23 -9.09 1.87 27.31
N PHE A 24 -7.84 2.18 27.64
CA PHE A 24 -6.68 1.33 27.35
C PHE A 24 -5.76 1.18 28.56
N THR A 25 -5.10 0.03 28.66
CA THR A 25 -3.91 -0.16 29.50
C THR A 25 -2.79 -0.68 28.62
N VAL A 26 -1.65 0.01 28.60
CA VAL A 26 -0.48 -0.38 27.82
C VAL A 26 0.50 -1.06 28.75
N VAL A 27 0.75 -2.35 28.53
CA VAL A 27 1.76 -3.14 29.25
C VAL A 27 3.02 -3.18 28.39
N THR A 28 4.13 -2.65 28.89
CA THR A 28 5.36 -2.50 28.09
C THR A 28 6.59 -3.00 28.85
N THR A 29 7.57 -3.49 28.12
CA THR A 29 8.91 -3.72 28.67
C THR A 29 9.66 -2.39 28.83
N GLU A 30 10.64 -2.36 29.72
CA GLU A 30 11.53 -1.19 29.94
C GLU A 30 12.15 -0.68 28.63
N ARG A 31 12.58 -1.61 27.75
CA ARG A 31 13.17 -1.28 26.45
C ARG A 31 12.18 -0.67 25.45
N ALA A 32 10.88 -0.90 25.62
CA ALA A 32 9.83 -0.40 24.74
C ALA A 32 9.06 0.81 25.30
N GLU A 33 9.33 1.22 26.54
CA GLU A 33 8.56 2.24 27.26
C GLU A 33 8.40 3.56 26.48
N ARG A 34 9.49 4.09 25.92
CA ARG A 34 9.46 5.32 25.10
C ARG A 34 8.57 5.22 23.87
N ALA A 35 8.44 4.04 23.28
CA ALA A 35 7.53 3.82 22.15
C ALA A 35 6.08 3.75 22.63
N ALA A 36 5.86 3.10 23.78
CA ALA A 36 4.55 2.92 24.40
C ALA A 36 3.92 4.23 24.90
N GLU A 37 4.71 5.17 25.43
CA GLU A 37 4.22 6.46 25.95
C GLU A 37 3.41 7.28 24.93
N LYS A 38 3.70 7.13 23.64
CA LYS A 38 3.02 7.88 22.57
C LYS A 38 1.72 7.21 22.10
N LEU A 39 1.43 5.98 22.52
CA LEU A 39 0.33 5.19 21.98
C LEU A 39 -1.03 5.58 22.52
N LEU A 40 -1.12 5.98 23.79
CA LEU A 40 -2.43 6.17 24.43
C LEU A 40 -3.34 7.16 23.66
N PRO A 41 -2.89 8.36 23.25
CA PRO A 41 -3.73 9.27 22.46
C PRO A 41 -4.16 8.68 21.11
N GLU A 42 -3.28 7.91 20.48
CA GLU A 42 -3.53 7.26 19.20
C GLU A 42 -4.58 6.14 19.34
N LEU A 43 -4.46 5.29 20.36
CA LEU A 43 -5.41 4.23 20.66
C LEU A 43 -6.80 4.78 20.98
N GLU A 44 -6.88 5.86 21.76
CA GLU A 44 -8.15 6.52 22.09
C GLU A 44 -8.83 7.05 20.83
N LYS A 45 -8.09 7.71 19.94
CA LYS A 45 -8.61 8.18 18.65
C LYS A 45 -9.04 7.03 17.74
N ALA A 46 -8.26 5.96 17.69
CA ALA A 46 -8.59 4.79 16.89
C ALA A 46 -9.88 4.12 17.37
N ARG A 47 -10.10 4.03 18.69
CA ARG A 47 -11.37 3.55 19.25
C ARG A 47 -12.56 4.44 18.88
N ASP A 48 -12.39 5.76 18.93
CA ASP A 48 -13.43 6.70 18.48
C ASP A 48 -13.79 6.51 17.00
N ASP A 49 -12.79 6.30 16.13
CA ASP A 49 -12.99 6.03 14.70
C ASP A 49 -13.78 4.73 14.46
N VAL A 50 -13.45 3.67 15.21
CA VAL A 50 -14.12 2.36 15.12
C VAL A 50 -15.55 2.45 15.66
N GLU A 51 -15.73 3.06 16.83
CA GLU A 51 -17.05 3.30 17.43
C GLU A 51 -17.96 4.08 16.50
N LYS A 52 -17.45 5.16 15.88
CA LYS A 52 -18.22 5.97 14.93
C LYS A 52 -18.71 5.17 13.73
N THR A 53 -17.94 4.18 13.30
CA THR A 53 -18.23 3.37 12.10
C THR A 53 -19.19 2.24 12.40
N LEU A 54 -18.97 1.54 13.51
CA LEU A 54 -19.85 0.46 13.98
C LEU A 54 -21.09 0.98 14.70
N GLY A 55 -21.11 2.26 15.08
CA GLY A 55 -22.16 2.90 15.87
C GLY A 55 -22.28 2.35 17.30
N ARG A 56 -21.34 1.50 17.74
CA ARG A 56 -21.30 0.86 19.04
C ARG A 56 -19.87 0.84 19.55
N ASP A 57 -19.70 1.21 20.82
CA ASP A 57 -18.47 0.97 21.56
C ASP A 57 -18.47 -0.48 22.10
N TRP A 58 -17.30 -0.99 22.47
CA TRP A 58 -17.15 -2.31 23.08
C TRP A 58 -16.77 -2.22 24.55
N ASP A 59 -17.28 -3.14 25.37
CA ASP A 59 -17.08 -3.07 26.81
C ASP A 59 -15.66 -3.47 27.24
N GLY A 60 -15.15 -2.75 28.24
CA GLY A 60 -13.90 -3.05 28.93
C GLY A 60 -12.73 -2.12 28.56
N VAL A 61 -11.63 -2.31 29.27
CA VAL A 61 -10.34 -1.66 29.01
C VAL A 61 -9.53 -2.59 28.13
N THR A 62 -9.16 -2.14 26.93
CA THR A 62 -8.35 -2.93 25.99
C THR A 62 -6.89 -2.89 26.41
N GLU A 63 -6.28 -4.05 26.54
CA GLU A 63 -4.88 -4.18 26.92
C GLU A 63 -4.01 -4.19 25.67
N VAL A 64 -2.99 -3.32 25.62
CA VAL A 64 -2.02 -3.27 24.52
C VAL A 64 -0.65 -3.63 25.07
N ARG A 65 -0.09 -4.74 24.59
CA ARG A 65 1.19 -5.28 25.05
C ARG A 65 2.29 -4.89 24.07
N VAL A 66 3.36 -4.28 24.58
CA VAL A 66 4.45 -3.74 23.77
C VAL A 66 5.79 -4.34 24.21
N GLY A 67 6.37 -5.19 23.36
CA GLY A 67 7.73 -5.71 23.53
C GLY A 67 8.73 -4.92 22.70
N ALA A 68 10.00 -4.86 23.09
CA ALA A 68 11.01 -4.13 22.32
C ALA A 68 11.32 -4.77 20.97
N ASP A 69 11.06 -6.06 20.84
CA ASP A 69 11.22 -6.87 19.64
C ASP A 69 10.19 -8.02 19.65
N ARG A 70 10.27 -8.93 18.66
CA ARG A 70 9.32 -10.05 18.54
C ARG A 70 9.47 -11.09 19.64
N ASP A 71 10.65 -11.23 20.23
CA ASP A 71 10.89 -12.20 21.30
C ASP A 71 10.26 -11.69 22.60
N GLU A 72 10.50 -10.43 22.96
CA GLU A 72 9.81 -9.81 24.10
C GLU A 72 8.28 -9.75 23.87
N ALA A 73 7.82 -9.47 22.65
CA ALA A 73 6.40 -9.50 22.33
C ALA A 73 5.81 -10.91 22.51
N ARG A 74 6.54 -11.97 22.14
CA ARG A 74 6.11 -13.35 22.38
C ARG A 74 5.97 -13.65 23.88
N GLU A 75 6.90 -13.19 24.70
CA GLU A 75 6.82 -13.40 26.16
C GLU A 75 5.64 -12.66 26.78
N LEU A 76 5.26 -11.50 26.23
CA LEU A 76 4.05 -10.78 26.60
C LEU A 76 2.77 -11.39 26.00
N SER A 77 2.84 -12.26 24.98
CA SER A 77 1.64 -12.80 24.34
C SER A 77 0.83 -13.68 25.30
N PRO A 78 -0.51 -13.70 25.18
CA PRO A 78 -1.33 -14.68 25.90
C PRO A 78 -0.87 -16.12 25.61
N GLY A 79 -0.37 -16.81 26.64
CA GLY A 79 0.08 -18.20 26.52
C GLY A 79 1.48 -18.40 25.90
N GLY A 80 2.24 -17.33 25.63
CA GLY A 80 3.61 -17.44 25.08
C GLY A 80 3.66 -17.82 23.59
N GLU A 81 2.56 -17.61 22.88
CA GLU A 81 2.41 -17.88 21.45
C GLU A 81 3.24 -16.91 20.59
N ALA A 82 3.98 -17.46 19.63
CA ALA A 82 4.75 -16.65 18.71
C ALA A 82 3.83 -15.99 17.67
N MET A 83 4.03 -14.70 17.42
CA MET A 83 3.37 -14.03 16.31
C MET A 83 3.81 -14.65 14.98
N PRO A 84 2.91 -14.81 14.00
CA PRO A 84 3.30 -15.16 12.64
C PRO A 84 4.35 -14.20 12.09
N THR A 85 5.28 -14.71 11.27
CA THR A 85 6.42 -13.92 10.75
C THR A 85 5.97 -12.75 9.86
N TRP A 86 4.80 -12.85 9.24
CA TRP A 86 4.19 -11.81 8.43
C TRP A 86 3.36 -10.80 9.23
N ALA A 87 2.97 -11.12 10.48
CA ALA A 87 2.08 -10.28 11.28
C ALA A 87 2.86 -9.16 11.97
N GLU A 88 2.49 -7.90 11.75
CA GLU A 88 3.17 -6.75 12.36
C GLU A 88 2.66 -6.40 13.76
N ALA A 89 1.40 -6.77 14.02
CA ALA A 89 0.72 -6.75 15.31
C ALA A 89 -0.26 -7.94 15.32
N LEU A 90 -0.84 -8.26 16.48
CA LEU A 90 -1.80 -9.35 16.60
C LEU A 90 -2.85 -9.04 17.68
N ALA A 91 -4.12 -9.19 17.33
CA ALA A 91 -5.24 -9.11 18.27
C ALA A 91 -5.69 -10.50 18.77
N TRP A 92 -6.06 -10.55 20.06
CA TRP A 92 -6.91 -11.60 20.63
C TRP A 92 -8.23 -10.96 21.06
N PRO A 93 -9.25 -10.94 20.18
CA PRO A 93 -10.51 -10.24 20.45
C PRO A 93 -11.21 -10.73 21.72
N GLU A 94 -11.24 -12.04 21.94
CA GLU A 94 -11.88 -12.67 23.11
C GLU A 94 -11.22 -12.26 24.43
N LEU A 95 -9.93 -11.93 24.41
CA LEU A 95 -9.17 -11.49 25.58
C LEU A 95 -9.11 -9.97 25.70
N ASN A 96 -9.61 -9.22 24.71
CA ASN A 96 -9.47 -7.77 24.62
C ASN A 96 -7.99 -7.30 24.65
N VAL A 97 -7.12 -8.06 23.97
CA VAL A 97 -5.66 -7.83 23.96
C VAL A 97 -5.19 -7.53 22.54
N VAL A 98 -4.31 -6.55 22.39
CA VAL A 98 -3.49 -6.32 21.18
C VAL A 98 -2.02 -6.45 21.56
N LEU A 99 -1.24 -7.14 20.74
CA LEU A 99 0.21 -7.28 20.88
C LEU A 99 0.91 -6.57 19.73
N VAL A 100 1.92 -5.77 20.06
CA VAL A 100 2.68 -5.01 19.06
C VAL A 100 4.16 -4.91 19.45
N PRO A 101 5.09 -5.35 18.58
CA PRO A 101 6.51 -5.07 18.75
C PRO A 101 6.82 -3.58 18.53
N SER A 102 7.72 -3.00 19.34
CA SER A 102 8.11 -1.59 19.24
C SER A 102 8.64 -1.16 17.86
N PRO A 103 9.33 -2.00 17.05
CA PRO A 103 9.74 -1.63 15.71
C PRO A 103 8.57 -1.35 14.77
N THR A 104 7.42 -1.99 14.99
CA THR A 104 6.18 -1.69 14.26
C THR A 104 5.71 -0.27 14.57
N LEU A 105 5.85 0.16 15.83
CA LEU A 105 5.45 1.51 16.29
C LEU A 105 6.34 2.63 15.76
N ALA A 106 7.57 2.29 15.35
CA ALA A 106 8.51 3.25 14.78
C ALA A 106 8.22 3.56 13.30
N LYS A 107 7.34 2.81 12.64
CA LYS A 107 6.97 3.04 11.24
C LYS A 107 5.99 4.21 11.11
N THR A 108 6.03 4.87 9.95
CA THR A 108 5.14 6.00 9.64
C THR A 108 3.65 5.62 9.64
N ASP A 109 3.34 4.34 9.40
CA ASP A 109 2.00 3.77 9.32
C ASP A 109 1.59 2.96 10.56
N ALA A 110 2.36 3.02 11.65
CA ALA A 110 2.07 2.31 12.90
C ALA A 110 0.62 2.47 13.40
N TYR A 111 0.10 3.70 13.35
CA TYR A 111 -1.28 4.02 13.72
C TYR A 111 -2.31 3.21 12.90
N LEU A 112 -2.01 2.94 11.64
CA LEU A 112 -2.89 2.19 10.74
C LEU A 112 -2.90 0.72 11.14
N THR A 113 -1.74 0.13 11.40
CA THR A 113 -1.63 -1.23 11.94
C THR A 113 -2.39 -1.38 13.27
N LEU A 114 -2.25 -0.45 14.21
CA LEU A 114 -2.98 -0.51 15.48
C LEU A 114 -4.49 -0.39 15.28
N ARG A 115 -4.93 0.51 14.41
CA ARG A 115 -6.36 0.64 14.08
C ARG A 115 -6.91 -0.61 13.41
N HIS A 116 -6.11 -1.32 12.60
CA HIS A 116 -6.47 -2.61 12.03
C HIS A 116 -6.78 -3.63 13.13
N GLU A 117 -5.85 -3.83 14.06
CA GLU A 117 -6.02 -4.80 15.15
C GLU A 117 -7.17 -4.42 16.09
N LEU A 118 -7.39 -3.13 16.33
CA LEU A 118 -8.54 -2.67 17.12
C LEU A 118 -9.88 -2.94 16.46
N VAL A 119 -9.97 -3.00 15.13
CA VAL A 119 -11.20 -3.45 14.46
C VAL A 119 -11.48 -4.90 14.79
N HIS A 120 -10.47 -5.78 14.77
CA HIS A 120 -10.64 -7.18 15.15
C HIS A 120 -11.09 -7.33 16.61
N VAL A 121 -10.46 -6.58 17.53
CA VAL A 121 -10.88 -6.52 18.93
C VAL A 121 -12.33 -6.05 19.03
N ALA A 122 -12.68 -4.93 18.43
CA ALA A 122 -14.02 -4.37 18.50
C ALA A 122 -15.07 -5.37 17.98
N LEU A 123 -14.85 -5.96 16.80
CA LEU A 123 -15.77 -6.92 16.23
C LEU A 123 -15.96 -8.14 17.14
N GLY A 124 -14.89 -8.77 17.61
CA GLY A 124 -14.98 -9.94 18.48
C GLY A 124 -15.55 -9.65 19.87
N ARG A 125 -15.36 -8.43 20.39
CA ARG A 125 -15.98 -7.98 21.65
C ARG A 125 -17.45 -7.62 21.50
N LEU A 126 -17.87 -7.18 20.32
CA LEU A 126 -19.26 -6.82 20.03
C LEU A 126 -20.11 -8.05 19.74
N ALA A 127 -19.65 -8.97 18.89
CA ALA A 127 -20.39 -10.16 18.51
C ALA A 127 -19.48 -11.24 17.90
N HIS A 128 -20.00 -12.47 17.77
CA HIS A 128 -19.32 -13.55 17.07
C HIS A 128 -19.97 -13.80 15.69
N GLY A 129 -19.31 -14.59 14.85
CA GLY A 129 -19.87 -15.01 13.56
C GLY A 129 -19.68 -14.01 12.42
N TRP A 130 -18.86 -12.98 12.59
CA TRP A 130 -18.46 -12.10 11.49
C TRP A 130 -17.73 -12.90 10.40
N PRO A 131 -18.13 -12.81 9.13
CA PRO A 131 -17.37 -13.46 8.06
C PRO A 131 -16.02 -12.76 7.89
N ARG A 132 -14.99 -13.52 7.53
CA ARG A 132 -13.61 -13.03 7.39
C ARG A 132 -13.52 -11.87 6.41
N TRP A 133 -14.20 -11.92 5.27
CA TRP A 133 -14.23 -10.79 4.34
C TRP A 133 -14.77 -9.50 4.98
N PHE A 134 -15.70 -9.58 5.95
CA PHE A 134 -16.21 -8.39 6.62
C PHE A 134 -15.20 -7.87 7.64
N GLN A 135 -14.60 -8.76 8.44
CA GLN A 135 -13.58 -8.40 9.43
C GLN A 135 -12.39 -7.70 8.77
N GLU A 136 -11.80 -8.36 7.78
CA GLU A 136 -10.64 -7.86 7.04
C GLU A 136 -11.00 -6.64 6.20
N GLY A 137 -12.18 -6.65 5.56
CA GLY A 137 -12.66 -5.53 4.75
C GLY A 137 -12.91 -4.27 5.57
N LEU A 138 -13.51 -4.40 6.75
CA LEU A 138 -13.73 -3.28 7.66
C LEU A 138 -12.41 -2.76 8.23
N ALA A 139 -11.50 -3.64 8.63
CA ALA A 139 -10.18 -3.26 9.11
C ALA A 139 -9.43 -2.46 8.02
N GLN A 140 -9.39 -2.97 6.80
CA GLN A 140 -8.80 -2.31 5.63
C GLN A 140 -9.47 -1.01 5.21
N GLN A 141 -10.78 -0.87 5.46
CA GLN A 141 -11.54 0.33 5.14
C GLN A 141 -11.30 1.43 6.19
N LEU A 142 -11.29 1.06 7.47
CA LEU A 142 -11.10 2.00 8.57
C LEU A 142 -9.67 2.50 8.69
N THR A 143 -8.68 1.67 8.35
CA THR A 143 -7.28 2.12 8.36
C THR A 143 -6.99 3.19 7.33
N GLN A 144 -7.89 3.52 6.39
CA GLN A 144 -7.70 4.58 5.40
C GLN A 144 -6.29 4.59 4.75
N GLU A 145 -5.57 3.47 4.71
CA GLU A 145 -4.27 3.30 4.02
C GLU A 145 -4.33 3.66 2.51
N ASN A 146 -5.48 4.16 2.03
CA ASN A 146 -6.14 3.43 0.99
C ASN A 146 -7.37 4.06 0.35
N ARG A 147 -7.77 5.28 0.75
CA ARG A 147 -8.63 6.10 -0.14
C ARG A 147 -7.94 6.41 -1.48
N PHE A 148 -6.60 6.22 -1.54
CA PHE A 148 -5.78 6.37 -2.72
C PHE A 148 -4.67 5.30 -2.85
N SER A 149 -4.78 4.09 -2.29
CA SER A 149 -3.72 3.10 -2.57
C SER A 149 -3.86 2.64 -4.01
N PHE A 150 -2.95 3.17 -4.81
CA PHE A 150 -2.68 2.73 -6.16
C PHE A 150 -2.60 1.20 -6.24
N GLN A 151 -1.98 0.55 -5.26
CA GLN A 151 -1.80 -0.91 -5.24
C GLN A 151 -3.12 -1.68 -5.12
N ARG A 152 -4.06 -1.26 -4.25
CA ARG A 152 -5.37 -1.95 -4.16
C ARG A 152 -6.21 -1.69 -5.40
N PHE A 153 -6.21 -0.45 -5.89
CA PHE A 153 -6.92 -0.09 -7.11
C PHE A 153 -6.40 -0.86 -8.31
N GLU A 154 -5.08 -1.00 -8.45
CA GLU A 154 -4.42 -1.82 -9.44
C GLU A 154 -4.75 -3.31 -9.26
N THR A 155 -4.68 -3.82 -8.03
CA THR A 155 -5.00 -5.23 -7.71
C THR A 155 -6.42 -5.58 -8.13
N LEU A 156 -7.40 -4.74 -7.79
CA LEU A 156 -8.79 -4.95 -8.21
C LEU A 156 -8.99 -4.74 -9.71
N SER A 157 -8.36 -3.72 -10.32
CA SER A 157 -8.43 -3.51 -11.78
C SER A 157 -7.91 -4.72 -12.54
N ARG A 158 -6.81 -5.32 -12.07
CA ARG A 158 -6.25 -6.55 -12.61
C ARG A 158 -7.17 -7.74 -12.36
N ALA A 159 -7.71 -7.89 -11.15
CA ALA A 159 -8.62 -8.99 -10.82
C ALA A 159 -9.90 -8.95 -11.65
N VAL A 160 -10.48 -7.76 -11.85
CA VAL A 160 -11.66 -7.55 -12.73
C VAL A 160 -11.33 -7.88 -14.18
N THR A 161 -10.18 -7.42 -14.69
CA THR A 161 -9.76 -7.67 -16.07
C THR A 161 -9.46 -9.16 -16.32
N GLN A 162 -8.98 -9.88 -15.31
CA GLN A 162 -8.61 -11.29 -15.39
C GLN A 162 -9.73 -12.26 -14.96
N ASP A 163 -10.91 -11.75 -14.62
CA ASP A 163 -12.03 -12.53 -14.05
C ASP A 163 -11.64 -13.36 -12.81
N ARG A 164 -10.91 -12.72 -11.88
CA ARG A 164 -10.39 -13.31 -10.63
C ARG A 164 -11.06 -12.77 -9.37
N VAL A 165 -12.28 -12.25 -9.49
CA VAL A 165 -13.05 -11.72 -8.35
C VAL A 165 -13.81 -12.87 -7.68
N PHE A 166 -13.39 -13.25 -6.47
CA PHE A 166 -13.93 -14.40 -5.72
C PHE A 166 -15.39 -14.20 -5.33
N PRO A 167 -16.26 -15.22 -5.34
CA PRO A 167 -17.51 -15.20 -4.59
C PRO A 167 -17.28 -14.81 -3.12
N LEU A 168 -18.11 -13.96 -2.52
CA LEU A 168 -17.91 -13.56 -1.11
C LEU A 168 -18.11 -14.73 -0.13
N GLU A 169 -18.95 -15.70 -0.50
CA GLU A 169 -19.13 -16.94 0.26
C GLU A 169 -17.81 -17.70 0.43
N ASP A 170 -16.96 -17.72 -0.60
CA ASP A 170 -15.65 -18.38 -0.55
C ASP A 170 -14.68 -17.69 0.41
N LEU A 171 -14.90 -16.40 0.68
CA LEU A 171 -14.10 -15.57 1.58
C LEU A 171 -14.72 -15.46 2.98
N ALA A 172 -15.83 -16.15 3.27
CA ALA A 172 -16.53 -16.02 4.55
C ALA A 172 -15.76 -16.66 5.71
N THR A 173 -15.07 -17.78 5.49
CA THR A 173 -14.37 -18.51 6.55
C THR A 173 -12.85 -18.33 6.50
N ARG A 174 -12.26 -18.39 5.31
CA ARG A 174 -10.81 -18.30 5.11
C ARG A 174 -10.47 -17.55 3.84
N PHE A 175 -9.28 -16.96 3.81
CA PHE A 175 -8.73 -16.41 2.57
C PHE A 175 -7.91 -17.47 1.83
N PRO A 176 -7.64 -17.26 0.53
CA PRO A 176 -6.73 -18.10 -0.25
C PRO A 176 -5.32 -18.18 0.36
N GLU A 177 -4.50 -19.14 -0.07
CA GLU A 177 -3.13 -19.31 0.47
C GLU A 177 -2.07 -18.60 -0.37
N ARG A 178 -2.33 -18.38 -1.66
CA ARG A 178 -1.38 -17.75 -2.58
C ARG A 178 -1.35 -16.25 -2.35
N ALA A 179 -0.16 -15.66 -2.23
CA ALA A 179 0.02 -14.24 -1.93
C ALA A 179 -0.80 -13.30 -2.86
N ASP A 180 -0.81 -13.56 -4.17
CA ASP A 180 -1.59 -12.77 -5.13
C ASP A 180 -3.10 -12.86 -4.85
N ASP A 181 -3.60 -14.06 -4.52
CA ASP A 181 -5.02 -14.29 -4.25
C ASP A 181 -5.44 -13.71 -2.90
N VAL A 182 -4.55 -13.73 -1.91
CA VAL A 182 -4.72 -13.03 -0.63
C VAL A 182 -4.86 -11.53 -0.85
N ALA A 183 -3.99 -10.92 -1.65
CA ALA A 183 -4.06 -9.50 -1.96
C ALA A 183 -5.39 -9.13 -2.64
N ILE A 184 -5.88 -9.97 -3.55
CA ILE A 184 -7.21 -9.80 -4.17
C ILE A 184 -8.31 -9.93 -3.13
N ALA A 185 -8.29 -10.94 -2.27
CA ALA A 185 -9.29 -11.15 -1.22
C ALA A 185 -9.38 -9.95 -0.26
N TYR A 186 -8.24 -9.40 0.17
CA TYR A 186 -8.20 -8.17 0.98
C TYR A 186 -8.76 -6.96 0.23
N ALA A 187 -8.31 -6.72 -1.00
CA ALA A 187 -8.74 -5.57 -1.78
C ALA A 187 -10.24 -5.63 -2.09
N GLN A 188 -10.75 -6.80 -2.46
CA GLN A 188 -12.17 -7.06 -2.69
C GLN A 188 -13.00 -6.86 -1.43
N SER A 189 -12.56 -7.44 -0.30
CA SER A 189 -13.24 -7.31 0.99
C SER A 189 -13.40 -5.84 1.39
N ALA A 190 -12.33 -5.06 1.26
CA ALA A 190 -12.35 -3.62 1.53
C ALA A 190 -13.28 -2.86 0.57
N SER A 191 -13.24 -3.19 -0.74
CA SER A 191 -14.11 -2.57 -1.74
C SER A 191 -15.58 -2.86 -1.47
N PHE A 192 -15.93 -4.10 -1.11
CA PHE A 192 -17.31 -4.47 -0.83
C PHE A 192 -17.82 -3.86 0.47
N VAL A 193 -17.04 -3.89 1.55
CA VAL A 193 -17.40 -3.20 2.81
C VAL A 193 -17.53 -1.69 2.60
N GLY A 194 -16.65 -1.09 1.79
CA GLY A 194 -16.75 0.31 1.38
C GLY A 194 -18.05 0.61 0.62
N PHE A 195 -18.41 -0.23 -0.34
CA PHE A 195 -19.68 -0.15 -1.07
C PHE A 195 -20.90 -0.26 -0.14
N LEU A 196 -20.88 -1.19 0.82
CA LEU A 196 -21.94 -1.32 1.82
C LEU A 196 -22.03 -0.07 2.69
N PHE A 197 -20.89 0.49 3.10
CA PHE A 197 -20.85 1.70 3.93
C PHE A 197 -21.36 2.92 3.17
N GLU A 198 -21.03 3.08 1.88
CA GLU A 198 -21.55 4.13 1.00
C GLU A 198 -23.08 4.09 0.90
N ARG A 199 -23.66 2.89 0.84
CA ARG A 199 -25.09 2.67 0.59
C ARG A 199 -25.94 2.69 1.87
N HIS A 200 -25.45 2.11 2.96
CA HIS A 200 -26.21 1.89 4.20
C HIS A 200 -25.79 2.83 5.34
N GLY A 201 -24.62 3.45 5.22
CA GLY A 201 -24.08 4.38 6.19
C GLY A 201 -23.79 3.76 7.56
N PRO A 202 -23.33 4.58 8.53
CA PRO A 202 -23.01 4.11 9.87
C PRO A 202 -24.23 3.57 10.63
N GLN A 203 -25.44 4.08 10.34
CA GLN A 203 -26.67 3.57 10.97
C GLN A 203 -27.00 2.14 10.54
N GLY A 204 -26.74 1.76 9.29
CA GLY A 204 -26.91 0.39 8.82
C GLY A 204 -25.95 -0.57 9.54
N PHE A 205 -24.69 -0.16 9.71
CA PHE A 205 -23.67 -0.95 10.42
C PHE A 205 -23.98 -1.07 11.92
N ALA A 206 -24.53 -0.02 12.53
CA ALA A 206 -25.02 -0.08 13.90
C ALA A 206 -26.14 -1.11 14.08
N ARG A 207 -27.14 -1.11 13.18
CA ARG A 207 -28.21 -2.12 13.19
C ARG A 207 -27.67 -3.52 12.94
N LEU A 208 -26.71 -3.68 12.03
CA LEU A 208 -26.08 -4.98 11.75
C LEU A 208 -25.39 -5.52 13.00
N THR A 209 -24.65 -4.67 13.70
CA THR A 209 -24.00 -5.00 14.97
C THR A 209 -25.04 -5.40 16.03
N ASP A 210 -26.13 -4.66 16.17
CA ASP A 210 -27.19 -4.97 17.13
C ASP A 210 -27.88 -6.31 16.82
N GLU A 211 -28.20 -6.57 15.56
CA GLU A 211 -28.80 -7.84 15.15
C GLU A 211 -27.86 -9.00 15.42
N LEU A 212 -26.57 -8.88 15.11
CA LEU A 212 -25.59 -9.94 15.34
C LEU A 212 -25.38 -10.22 16.84
N ARG A 213 -25.47 -9.18 17.68
CA ARG A 213 -25.46 -9.30 19.15
C ARG A 213 -26.59 -10.15 19.72
N THR A 214 -27.68 -10.34 18.98
CA THR A 214 -28.78 -11.24 19.39
C THR A 214 -28.43 -12.72 19.22
N GLY A 215 -27.30 -13.04 18.59
CA GLY A 215 -26.81 -14.40 18.39
C GLY A 215 -27.36 -15.11 17.15
N VAL A 216 -28.03 -14.38 16.25
CA VAL A 216 -28.46 -14.94 14.96
C VAL A 216 -27.29 -15.04 13.97
N PRO A 217 -27.34 -15.97 12.99
CA PRO A 217 -26.33 -16.06 11.93
C PRO A 217 -26.15 -14.74 11.15
N PHE A 218 -24.95 -14.48 10.66
CA PHE A 218 -24.59 -13.23 10.00
C PHE A 218 -25.50 -12.89 8.81
N GLU A 219 -25.85 -13.87 7.99
CA GLU A 219 -26.74 -13.71 6.84
C GLU A 219 -28.13 -13.20 7.28
N GLN A 220 -28.63 -13.68 8.41
CA GLN A 220 -29.91 -13.25 8.97
C GLN A 220 -29.80 -11.85 9.58
N ALA A 221 -28.72 -11.57 10.31
CA ALA A 221 -28.46 -10.23 10.86
C ALA A 221 -28.36 -9.18 9.74
N PHE A 222 -27.64 -9.50 8.67
CA PHE A 222 -27.50 -8.68 7.47
C PHE A 222 -28.86 -8.39 6.82
N ALA A 223 -29.68 -9.42 6.63
CA ALA A 223 -31.01 -9.28 6.05
C ALA A 223 -31.94 -8.39 6.87
N ARG A 224 -31.92 -8.52 8.19
CA ARG A 224 -32.76 -7.71 9.09
C ARG A 224 -32.28 -6.27 9.16
N ALA A 225 -30.97 -6.04 9.28
CA ALA A 225 -30.41 -4.72 9.49
C ALA A 225 -30.40 -3.84 8.23
N LEU A 226 -30.11 -4.45 7.08
CA LEU A 226 -29.90 -3.75 5.81
C LEU A 226 -31.07 -3.92 4.83
N HIS A 227 -32.08 -4.73 5.18
CA HIS A 227 -33.27 -5.00 4.36
C HIS A 227 -32.93 -5.53 2.96
N THR A 228 -31.87 -6.31 2.84
CA THR A 228 -31.32 -6.84 1.60
C THR A 228 -30.51 -8.12 1.88
N SER A 229 -30.13 -8.89 0.86
CA SER A 229 -29.26 -10.06 1.05
C SER A 229 -27.83 -9.77 0.60
N ILE A 230 -26.87 -10.49 1.18
CA ILE A 230 -25.45 -10.40 0.78
C ILE A 230 -25.32 -10.66 -0.73
N THR A 231 -25.98 -11.71 -1.25
CA THR A 231 -25.96 -12.06 -2.67
C THR A 231 -26.54 -10.96 -3.57
N ALA A 232 -27.57 -10.24 -3.11
CA ALA A 232 -28.14 -9.13 -3.86
C ALA A 232 -27.16 -7.95 -3.92
N GLU A 233 -26.56 -7.57 -2.79
CA GLU A 233 -25.57 -6.50 -2.73
C GLU A 233 -24.30 -6.86 -3.50
N GLU A 234 -23.82 -8.11 -3.40
CA GLU A 234 -22.66 -8.60 -4.16
C GLU A 234 -22.91 -8.49 -5.66
N ARG A 235 -24.11 -8.87 -6.12
CA ARG A 235 -24.47 -8.75 -7.54
C ARG A 235 -24.43 -7.30 -8.02
N VAL A 236 -25.00 -6.38 -7.25
CA VAL A 236 -24.99 -4.95 -7.58
C VAL A 236 -23.56 -4.42 -7.61
N TRP A 237 -22.78 -4.71 -6.56
CA TRP A 237 -21.37 -4.31 -6.48
C TRP A 237 -20.55 -4.83 -7.66
N ARG A 238 -20.71 -6.10 -8.04
CA ARG A 238 -20.02 -6.69 -9.20
C ARG A 238 -20.34 -5.98 -10.51
N LEU A 239 -21.59 -5.53 -10.71
CA LEU A 239 -21.99 -4.79 -11.90
C LEU A 239 -21.33 -3.40 -11.96
N GLU A 240 -20.97 -2.81 -10.83
CA GLU A 240 -20.28 -1.52 -10.76
C GLU A 240 -18.76 -1.64 -10.91
N LEU A 241 -18.18 -2.83 -10.74
CA LEU A 241 -16.73 -3.04 -10.78
C LEU A 241 -16.07 -2.54 -12.07
N PRO A 242 -16.58 -2.81 -13.29
CA PRO A 242 -15.94 -2.32 -14.51
C PRO A 242 -15.93 -0.80 -14.64
N GLY A 243 -16.91 -0.12 -14.04
CA GLY A 243 -16.97 1.35 -14.00
C GLY A 243 -16.04 1.95 -12.95
N ARG A 244 -15.93 1.30 -11.78
CA ARG A 244 -15.05 1.72 -10.68
C ARG A 244 -13.57 1.38 -10.95
N PHE A 245 -13.29 0.26 -11.63
CA PHE A 245 -11.97 -0.30 -11.89
C PHE A 245 -11.80 -0.63 -13.37
N PRO A 246 -11.70 0.38 -14.25
CA PRO A 246 -11.73 0.15 -15.68
C PRO A 246 -10.43 -0.49 -16.18
N ALA A 247 -10.56 -1.42 -17.13
CA ALA A 247 -9.45 -2.25 -17.63
C ALA A 247 -8.26 -1.45 -18.18
N TRP A 248 -8.48 -0.24 -18.70
CA TRP A 248 -7.39 0.61 -19.20
C TRP A 248 -6.40 1.00 -18.10
N VAL A 249 -6.84 1.07 -16.84
CA VAL A 249 -5.94 1.34 -15.70
C VAL A 249 -4.96 0.20 -15.58
N ALA A 250 -5.43 -1.05 -15.58
CA ALA A 250 -4.55 -2.22 -15.48
C ALA A 250 -3.52 -2.24 -16.63
N VAL A 251 -3.92 -1.80 -17.83
CA VAL A 251 -3.01 -1.68 -18.98
C VAL A 251 -1.95 -0.59 -18.75
N VAL A 252 -2.37 0.61 -18.36
CA VAL A 252 -1.46 1.76 -18.12
C VAL A 252 -0.48 1.49 -16.98
N MET A 253 -0.93 0.76 -15.97
CA MET A 253 -0.12 0.41 -14.80
C MET A 253 0.75 -0.84 -15.03
N SER A 254 0.62 -1.53 -16.16
CA SER A 254 1.43 -2.72 -16.45
C SER A 254 2.85 -2.37 -16.90
N ASP A 255 3.84 -3.11 -16.40
CA ASP A 255 5.24 -3.00 -16.85
C ASP A 255 5.40 -3.30 -18.35
N ALA A 256 4.50 -4.11 -18.92
CA ALA A 256 4.52 -4.47 -20.33
C ALA A 256 4.31 -3.25 -21.25
N LEU A 257 3.41 -2.33 -20.89
CA LEU A 257 3.18 -1.11 -21.66
C LEU A 257 4.43 -0.23 -21.67
N TRP A 258 5.01 0.01 -20.50
CA TRP A 258 6.21 0.85 -20.36
C TRP A 258 7.43 0.21 -21.02
N GLY A 259 7.58 -1.11 -20.94
CA GLY A 259 8.58 -1.87 -21.67
C GLY A 259 8.42 -1.73 -23.19
N ALA A 260 7.20 -1.79 -23.71
CA ALA A 260 6.92 -1.58 -25.12
C ALA A 260 7.21 -0.14 -25.57
N ILE A 261 6.83 0.86 -24.78
CA ILE A 261 7.14 2.27 -25.05
C ILE A 261 8.65 2.49 -25.07
N ALA A 262 9.38 1.97 -24.07
CA ALA A 262 10.83 2.08 -24.01
C ALA A 262 11.49 1.41 -25.23
N LEU A 263 11.01 0.23 -25.65
CA LEU A 263 11.49 -0.44 -26.84
C LEU A 263 11.25 0.39 -28.11
N ILE A 264 10.06 0.98 -28.27
CA ILE A 264 9.75 1.87 -29.40
C ILE A 264 10.71 3.06 -29.42
N VAL A 265 10.99 3.67 -28.27
CA VAL A 265 11.93 4.80 -28.14
C VAL A 265 13.35 4.36 -28.54
N VAL A 266 13.82 3.21 -28.06
CA VAL A 266 15.14 2.66 -28.40
C VAL A 266 15.24 2.38 -29.90
N LEU A 267 14.23 1.76 -30.50
CA LEU A 267 14.17 1.49 -31.93
C LEU A 267 14.15 2.78 -32.76
N ALA A 268 13.37 3.77 -32.34
CA ALA A 268 13.32 5.08 -32.99
C ALA A 268 14.67 5.81 -32.91
N TRP A 269 15.31 5.80 -31.74
CA TRP A 269 16.64 6.35 -31.53
C TRP A 269 17.69 5.64 -32.39
N TRP A 270 17.66 4.32 -32.43
CA TRP A 270 18.59 3.52 -33.22
C TRP A 270 18.43 3.78 -34.72
N ARG A 271 17.19 3.86 -35.22
CA ARG A 271 16.89 4.20 -36.61
C ARG A 271 17.37 5.61 -36.95
N ARG A 272 17.13 6.59 -36.06
CA ARG A 272 17.61 7.97 -36.23
C ARG A 272 19.14 8.05 -36.23
N ARG A 273 19.80 7.33 -35.32
CA ARG A 273 21.26 7.28 -35.21
C ARG A 273 21.88 6.71 -36.49
N ARG A 274 21.32 5.62 -37.03
CA ARG A 274 21.75 5.04 -38.31
C ARG A 274 21.60 6.01 -39.47
N ALA A 275 20.48 6.72 -39.55
CA ALA A 275 20.26 7.72 -40.60
C ALA A 275 21.27 8.88 -40.50
N ILE A 276 21.56 9.38 -39.30
CA ILE A 276 22.56 10.44 -39.08
C ILE A 276 23.96 9.96 -39.47
N LEU A 277 24.33 8.73 -39.09
CA LEU A 277 25.63 8.16 -39.47
C LEU A 277 25.75 7.99 -40.98
N ALA A 278 24.72 7.47 -41.64
CA ALA A 278 24.69 7.33 -43.10
C ALA A 278 24.81 8.68 -43.81
N TRP A 279 24.10 9.69 -43.31
CA TRP A 279 24.19 11.05 -43.84
C TRP A 279 25.59 11.65 -43.67
N ARG A 280 26.22 11.48 -42.50
CA ARG A 280 27.61 11.93 -42.26
C ARG A 280 28.60 11.25 -43.19
N THR A 281 28.49 9.93 -43.38
CA THR A 281 29.39 9.21 -44.29
C THR A 281 29.22 9.64 -45.74
N GLU A 282 28.01 10.05 -46.15
CA GLU A 282 27.78 10.56 -47.49
C GLU A 282 28.38 11.97 -47.66
N GLN A 283 28.26 12.82 -46.65
CA GLN A 283 28.90 14.15 -46.65
C GLN A 283 30.42 14.04 -46.72
N GLU A 284 31.03 13.20 -45.89
CA GLU A 284 32.50 12.99 -45.89
C GLU A 284 32.98 12.49 -47.26
N ARG A 285 32.22 11.60 -47.92
CA ARG A 285 32.54 11.14 -49.28
C ARG A 285 32.41 12.25 -50.32
N ALA A 286 31.36 13.07 -50.23
CA ALA A 286 31.16 14.19 -51.14
C ALA A 286 32.28 15.22 -51.00
N GLU A 287 32.66 15.58 -49.77
CA GLU A 287 33.79 16.47 -49.47
C GLU A 287 35.11 15.90 -50.02
N GLN A 288 35.39 14.60 -49.81
CA GLN A 288 36.59 13.96 -50.37
C GLN A 288 36.64 13.98 -51.90
N LEU A 289 35.50 13.76 -52.57
CA LEU A 289 35.43 13.83 -54.03
C LEU A 289 35.65 15.25 -54.54
N GLU A 290 35.12 16.26 -53.84
CA GLU A 290 35.35 17.67 -54.15
C GLU A 290 36.82 18.05 -54.00
N ASP A 291 37.47 17.64 -52.89
CA ASP A 291 38.91 17.86 -52.67
C ASP A 291 39.77 17.22 -53.75
N LEU A 292 39.45 15.99 -54.16
CA LEU A 292 40.16 15.29 -55.23
C LEU A 292 39.94 15.96 -56.59
N ALA A 293 38.73 16.43 -56.88
CA ALA A 293 38.41 17.16 -58.10
C ALA A 293 39.15 18.50 -58.16
N LEU A 294 39.20 19.23 -57.04
CA LEU A 294 39.95 20.48 -56.92
C LEU A 294 41.46 20.23 -57.11
N ALA A 295 42.01 19.20 -56.47
CA ALA A 295 43.41 18.81 -56.64
C ALA A 295 43.75 18.43 -58.09
N ALA A 296 42.85 17.73 -58.80
CA ALA A 296 43.02 17.37 -60.20
C ALA A 296 42.89 18.56 -61.17
N ALA A 297 42.15 19.59 -60.80
CA ALA A 297 41.99 20.82 -61.58
C ALA A 297 43.19 21.78 -61.45
N LEU A 298 44.04 21.60 -60.44
CA LEU A 298 45.22 22.43 -60.21
C LEU A 298 46.42 21.94 -61.05
N PRO A 299 47.24 22.84 -61.63
CA PRO A 299 48.41 22.46 -62.40
C PRO A 299 49.45 21.72 -61.53
N PRO A 300 50.23 20.79 -62.11
CA PRO A 300 51.21 20.01 -61.36
C PRO A 300 52.26 20.92 -60.69
N GLY A 301 52.43 20.77 -59.38
CA GLY A 301 53.34 21.58 -58.55
C GLY A 301 52.68 22.71 -57.76
N THR A 302 51.35 22.87 -57.83
CA THR A 302 50.63 23.85 -57.01
C THR A 302 50.53 23.38 -55.55
N PRO A 303 51.02 24.14 -54.56
CA PRO A 303 50.91 23.76 -53.15
C PRO A 303 49.45 23.78 -52.68
N PRO A 304 49.06 22.94 -51.71
CA PRO A 304 47.67 22.94 -51.21
C PRO A 304 47.31 24.29 -50.59
N TYR A 305 46.04 24.67 -50.64
CA TYR A 305 45.59 26.02 -50.24
C TYR A 305 45.93 26.40 -48.79
N TRP A 306 46.05 25.42 -47.89
CA TRP A 306 46.50 25.62 -46.50
C TRP A 306 48.01 25.86 -46.36
N ALA A 307 48.79 25.61 -47.41
CA ALA A 307 50.23 25.89 -47.50
C ALA A 307 50.54 27.17 -48.28
N LEU A 308 49.53 27.87 -48.82
CA LEU A 308 49.69 29.22 -49.33
C LEU A 308 49.91 30.18 -48.15
N PRO A 309 50.83 31.16 -48.25
CA PRO A 309 50.95 32.17 -47.22
C PRO A 309 49.60 32.89 -47.09
N THR A 310 48.97 32.81 -45.91
CA THR A 310 47.85 33.69 -45.56
C THR A 310 48.26 35.13 -45.85
N GLU A 311 47.40 35.89 -46.55
CA GLU A 311 47.65 37.30 -46.85
C GLU A 311 48.15 38.05 -45.60
N PRO A 312 49.11 38.98 -45.75
CA PRO A 312 49.57 39.77 -44.62
C PRO A 312 48.38 40.46 -43.96
N GLN A 313 48.24 40.25 -42.64
CA GLN A 313 47.26 40.97 -41.82
C GLN A 313 47.34 42.48 -42.12
N PRO A 314 46.20 43.16 -42.37
CA PRO A 314 46.23 44.61 -42.56
C PRO A 314 46.87 45.26 -41.33
N PRO A 315 47.69 46.32 -41.51
CA PRO A 315 48.38 46.96 -40.39
C PRO A 315 47.35 47.44 -39.36
N PRO A 316 47.64 47.32 -38.05
CA PRO A 316 46.72 47.78 -37.01
C PRO A 316 46.43 49.29 -37.17
N PRO A 317 45.21 49.75 -36.88
CA PRO A 317 44.87 51.16 -36.99
C PRO A 317 45.73 52.00 -36.03
N PRO A 318 46.08 53.24 -36.39
CA PRO A 318 46.96 54.08 -35.57
C PRO A 318 46.34 54.35 -34.19
N THR A 319 47.10 54.07 -33.14
CA THR A 319 46.78 54.40 -31.75
C THR A 319 46.67 55.91 -31.61
N THR A 320 45.45 56.43 -31.55
CA THR A 320 45.22 57.83 -31.16
C THR A 320 45.29 57.89 -29.64
N LEU A 321 46.43 58.32 -29.09
CA LEU A 321 46.52 58.74 -27.69
C LEU A 321 45.82 60.10 -27.57
N LEU A 322 44.58 60.09 -27.10
CA LEU A 322 43.94 61.27 -26.52
C LEU A 322 44.57 61.52 -25.15
N HIS A 323 45.35 62.60 -25.06
CA HIS A 323 45.49 63.39 -23.83
C HIS A 323 44.31 64.35 -23.72
#